data_AF-A0A7W8L9P1-F1
#
_entry.id   AF-A0A7W8L9P1-F1
#
_cell.length_a   1.000
_cell.length_b   1.000
_cell.length_c   1.000
_cell.angle_alpha   90.00
_cell.angle_beta   90.00
_cell.angle_gamma   90.00
#
_symmetry.space_group_name_H-M   'P 1'
#
loop_
_entity.id
_entity.type
_entity.pdbx_description
1 polymer ?
#
loop_
_entity_poly.entity_id
_entity_poly.type
_entity_poly.pdbx_seq_one_letter_code
_entity_poly.pdbx_strand_id
1 'polypeptide(L)'
;MMAQINIDLIVGRQVLTPDGSSLGRIEAIKLVQDHDAWMISEFHIGPSALVERLAVRWLPRLLRDVAQRKGRWRHHRISWNQIDVSDPRHPRLLCDVADVRGLA
;
A
#
# COMPACT_ATOMS: atom_id res chain seq x y z
N MET A 1 17.69 -16.87 -12.42
CA MET A 1 16.26 -17.22 -12.53
C MET A 1 15.47 -15.93 -12.41
N MET A 2 14.61 -15.61 -13.38
CA MET A 2 13.81 -14.38 -13.34
C MET A 2 12.54 -14.64 -12.53
N ALA A 3 12.33 -13.91 -11.43
CA ALA A 3 11.12 -13.99 -10.64
C ALA A 3 10.12 -12.94 -11.13
N GLN A 4 8.92 -13.38 -11.50
CA GLN A 4 7.83 -12.50 -11.91
C GLN A 4 6.70 -12.61 -10.89
N ILE A 5 6.13 -11.47 -10.51
CA ILE A 5 5.00 -11.39 -9.60
C ILE A 5 3.94 -10.52 -10.26
N ASN A 6 2.70 -11.00 -10.31
CA ASN A 6 1.61 -10.18 -10.83
C ASN A 6 1.12 -9.21 -9.75
N ILE A 7 0.92 -7.95 -10.16
CA ILE A 7 0.55 -6.85 -9.26
C ILE A 7 -0.80 -7.10 -8.59
N ASP A 8 -1.75 -7.74 -9.27
CA ASP A 8 -3.06 -8.10 -8.73
C ASP A 8 -2.98 -9.06 -7.54
N LEU A 9 -1.89 -9.83 -7.42
CA LEU A 9 -1.69 -10.71 -6.27
C LEU A 9 -1.25 -9.94 -5.03
N ILE A 10 -0.62 -8.78 -5.21
CA ILE A 10 -0.04 -7.93 -4.15
C ILE A 10 -1.04 -6.86 -3.70
N VAL A 11 -1.77 -6.24 -4.64
CA VAL A 11 -2.78 -5.22 -4.32
C VAL A 11 -3.91 -5.84 -3.51
N GLY A 12 -4.33 -5.14 -2.46
CA GLY A 12 -5.30 -5.60 -1.46
C GLY A 12 -4.71 -6.58 -0.44
N ARG A 13 -3.43 -6.94 -0.48
CA ARG A 13 -2.80 -7.79 0.55
C ARG A 13 -2.46 -7.01 1.79
N GLN A 14 -2.58 -7.68 2.93
CA GLN A 14 -2.23 -7.13 4.22
C GLN A 14 -0.70 -7.14 4.38
N VAL A 15 -0.13 -6.00 4.77
CA VAL A 15 1.30 -5.90 5.09
C VAL A 15 1.47 -6.07 6.59
N LEU A 16 2.34 -7.00 6.95
CA LEU A 16 2.71 -7.24 8.34
C LEU A 16 4.01 -6.51 8.67
N THR A 17 4.08 -5.96 9.87
CA THR A 17 5.29 -5.37 10.43
C THR A 17 6.25 -6.48 10.92
N PRO A 18 7.52 -6.18 11.24
CA PRO A 18 8.45 -7.18 11.75
C PRO A 18 7.96 -7.85 13.04
N ASP A 19 7.25 -7.11 13.90
CA ASP A 19 6.61 -7.59 15.13
C ASP A 19 5.31 -8.40 14.89
N GLY A 20 4.90 -8.58 13.63
CA GLY A 20 3.72 -9.37 13.25
C GLY A 20 2.40 -8.61 13.34
N SER A 21 2.44 -7.31 13.69
CA SER A 21 1.26 -6.45 13.68
C SER A 21 0.82 -6.11 12.25
N SER A 22 -0.47 -5.85 12.06
CA SER A 22 -0.99 -5.41 10.78
C SER A 22 -0.73 -3.93 10.55
N LEU A 23 0.05 -3.59 9.52
CA LEU A 23 0.27 -2.19 9.11
C LEU A 23 -0.89 -1.64 8.27
N GLY A 24 -1.57 -2.50 7.52
CA GLY A 24 -2.68 -2.14 6.64
C GLY A 24 -2.68 -2.99 5.37
N ARG A 25 -3.37 -2.55 4.32
CA ARG A 25 -3.41 -3.24 3.02
C ARG A 25 -2.73 -2.40 1.95
N ILE A 26 -2.05 -3.05 1.00
CA ILE A 26 -1.46 -2.37 -0.17
C ILE A 26 -2.62 -1.94 -1.08
N GLU A 27 -2.94 -0.66 -1.12
CA GLU A 27 -4.07 -0.16 -1.89
C GLU A 27 -3.66 0.48 -3.22
N ALA A 28 -2.41 0.94 -3.32
CA ALA A 28 -1.85 1.45 -4.57
C ALA A 28 -0.33 1.25 -4.66
N ILE A 29 0.18 1.29 -5.88
CA ILE A 29 1.61 1.23 -6.19
C ILE A 29 1.94 2.40 -7.10
N LYS A 30 3.01 3.12 -6.78
CA LYS A 30 3.55 4.19 -7.59
C LYS A 30 4.68 3.63 -8.44
N LEU A 31 4.59 3.90 -9.74
CA LEU A 31 5.59 3.52 -10.72
C LEU A 31 6.30 4.79 -11.20
N VAL A 32 7.60 4.69 -11.39
CA VAL A 32 8.42 5.71 -12.05
C VAL A 32 9.01 5.10 -13.32
N GLN A 33 9.05 5.87 -14.39
CA GLN A 33 9.73 5.47 -15.60
C GLN A 33 11.20 5.81 -15.45
N ASP A 34 12.06 4.81 -15.63
CA ASP A 34 13.50 4.98 -15.72
C ASP A 34 13.99 4.33 -17.01
N HIS A 35 14.55 5.15 -17.89
CA HIS A 35 14.84 4.79 -19.27
C HIS A 35 13.63 4.14 -19.96
N ASP A 36 13.76 2.88 -20.39
CA ASP A 36 12.73 2.13 -21.13
C ASP A 36 11.91 1.19 -20.23
N ALA A 37 12.02 1.32 -18.90
CA ALA A 37 11.33 0.45 -17.95
C ALA A 37 10.50 1.22 -16.92
N TRP A 38 9.38 0.63 -16.51
CA TRP A 38 8.61 1.10 -15.36
C TRP A 38 9.07 0.35 -14.11
N MET A 39 9.53 1.10 -13.11
CA MET A 39 9.97 0.57 -11.83
C MET A 39 9.03 1.00 -10.71
N ILE A 40 8.81 0.11 -9.75
CA ILE A 40 8.03 0.43 -8.55
C ILE A 40 8.89 1.34 -7.66
N SER A 41 8.40 2.53 -7.36
CA SER A 41 9.06 3.44 -6.43
C SER A 41 8.54 3.29 -5.01
N GLU A 42 7.20 3.22 -4.85
CA GLU A 42 6.54 3.32 -3.55
C GLU A 42 5.26 2.48 -3.52
N PHE A 43 4.97 1.87 -2.37
CA PHE A 43 3.71 1.23 -2.02
C PHE A 43 2.91 2.14 -1.09
N HIS A 44 1.63 2.28 -1.38
CA HIS A 44 0.70 3.04 -0.55
C HIS A 44 -0.18 2.06 0.21
N ILE A 45 -0.10 2.13 1.53
CA ILE A 45 -0.83 1.25 2.43
C ILE A 45 -1.93 2.06 3.13
N GLY A 46 -3.14 1.51 3.10
CA GLY A 46 -4.28 2.04 3.84
C GLY A 46 -5.40 2.59 2.95
N PRO A 47 -6.62 2.63 3.51
CA PRO A 47 -7.87 2.78 2.75
C PRO A 47 -8.11 4.17 2.13
N SER A 48 -7.26 5.16 2.43
CA SER A 48 -7.27 6.48 1.79
C SER A 48 -6.63 6.50 0.40
N ALA A 49 -5.83 5.50 0.02
CA ALA A 49 -5.14 5.49 -1.28
C ALA A 49 -6.04 5.06 -2.47
N LEU A 50 -7.22 4.48 -2.21
CA LEU A 50 -8.23 4.15 -3.23
C LEU A 50 -9.14 5.34 -3.59
N VAL A 51 -9.28 6.33 -2.69
CA VAL A 51 -10.25 7.42 -2.84
C VAL A 51 -9.83 8.40 -3.95
N GLU A 52 -8.52 8.57 -4.19
CA GLU A 52 -8.04 9.49 -5.24
C GLU A 52 -8.31 9.01 -6.67
N ARG A 53 -8.58 7.71 -6.91
CA ARG A 53 -8.72 7.16 -8.27
C ARG A 53 -10.10 6.63 -8.64
N LEU A 54 -11.00 6.38 -7.69
CA LEU A 54 -12.35 5.87 -7.99
C LEU A 54 -13.40 6.99 -8.00
N ALA A 55 -13.16 8.05 -8.76
CA ALA A 55 -14.25 8.87 -9.26
C ALA A 55 -15.00 8.04 -10.30
N VAL A 56 -16.12 7.42 -9.92
CA VAL A 56 -17.34 7.19 -10.74
C VAL A 56 -18.23 6.17 -10.02
N ARG A 57 -19.38 6.66 -9.53
CA ARG A 57 -20.65 5.95 -9.27
C ARG A 57 -20.89 5.22 -7.93
N TRP A 58 -19.89 4.82 -7.14
CA TRP A 58 -20.13 4.06 -5.87
C TRP A 58 -19.84 4.88 -4.60
N LEU A 59 -19.45 6.15 -4.79
CA LEU A 59 -18.92 7.07 -3.79
C LEU A 59 -19.79 7.36 -2.54
N PRO A 60 -21.13 7.53 -2.62
CA PRO A 60 -21.86 8.09 -1.47
C PRO A 60 -21.98 7.14 -0.27
N ARG A 61 -21.85 5.82 -0.44
CA ARG A 61 -21.90 4.85 0.67
C ARG A 61 -20.55 4.73 1.38
N LEU A 62 -19.46 4.68 0.63
CA LEU A 62 -18.09 4.62 1.16
C LEU A 62 -17.69 5.93 1.87
N LEU A 63 -18.09 7.10 1.33
CA LEU A 63 -17.78 8.40 1.94
C LEU A 63 -18.43 8.58 3.32
N ARG A 64 -19.59 7.97 3.59
CA ARG A 64 -20.23 8.01 4.94
C ARG A 64 -19.40 7.26 5.98
N ASP A 65 -18.87 6.09 5.62
CA ASP A 65 -17.97 5.31 6.49
C ASP A 65 -16.61 6.00 6.70
N VAL A 66 -16.09 6.67 5.66
CA VAL A 66 -14.82 7.40 5.68
C VAL A 66 -14.92 8.66 6.54
N ALA A 67 -16.00 9.44 6.41
CA ALA A 67 -16.20 10.69 7.15
C ALA A 67 -16.39 10.48 8.67
N GLN A 68 -16.98 9.35 9.08
CA GLN A 68 -17.17 9.02 10.50
C GLN A 68 -15.90 8.51 11.19
N ARG A 69 -14.82 8.19 10.44
CA ARG A 69 -13.57 7.62 10.98
C ARG A 69 -12.35 8.52 10.75
N LYS A 70 -12.58 9.82 10.58
CA LYS A 70 -11.60 10.89 10.27
C LYS A 70 -10.38 10.99 11.19
N GLY A 71 -10.34 10.28 12.33
CA GLY A 71 -9.24 10.32 13.29
C GLY A 71 -8.33 9.08 13.33
N ARG A 72 -8.51 8.07 12.45
CA ARG A 72 -7.80 6.78 12.61
C ARG A 72 -7.28 6.12 11.34
N TRP A 73 -7.37 6.79 10.19
CA TRP A 73 -6.98 6.22 8.90
C TRP A 73 -5.55 6.65 8.58
N ARG A 74 -4.59 5.92 9.15
CA ARG A 74 -3.16 6.10 8.90
C ARG A 74 -2.87 5.69 7.45
N HIS A 75 -2.31 6.60 6.67
CA HIS A 75 -1.90 6.37 5.29
C HIS A 75 -0.37 6.26 5.29
N HIS A 76 0.15 5.12 4.87
CA HIS A 76 1.58 4.85 4.92
C HIS A 76 2.14 4.82 3.51
N ARG A 77 3.17 5.63 3.26
CA ARG A 77 3.94 5.59 2.02
C ARG A 77 5.25 4.89 2.31
N ILE A 78 5.43 3.74 1.68
CA ILE A 78 6.54 2.85 1.95
C ILE A 78 7.35 2.70 0.68
N SER A 79 8.66 2.91 0.77
CA SER A 79 9.56 2.76 -0.37
C SER A 79 9.60 1.30 -0.81
N TRP A 80 9.83 1.03 -2.10
CA TRP A 80 9.82 -0.33 -2.63
C TRP A 80 10.81 -1.27 -1.91
N ASN A 81 11.95 -0.72 -1.47
CA ASN A 81 13.01 -1.45 -0.78
C ASN A 81 12.72 -1.73 0.71
N GLN A 82 11.62 -1.20 1.24
CA GLN A 82 11.21 -1.39 2.64
C GLN A 82 10.15 -2.49 2.79
N ILE A 83 9.66 -3.07 1.68
CA ILE A 83 8.70 -4.18 1.71
C ILE A 83 9.31 -5.40 1.03
N ASP A 84 9.29 -6.52 1.73
CA ASP A 84 9.50 -7.83 1.14
C ASP A 84 8.21 -8.30 0.47
N VAL A 85 8.27 -8.39 -0.87
CA VAL A 85 7.20 -8.92 -1.72
C VAL A 85 7.53 -10.30 -2.28
N SER A 86 8.59 -10.96 -1.78
CA SER A 86 9.02 -12.29 -2.26
C SER A 86 7.93 -13.35 -2.08
N ASP A 87 7.16 -13.27 -0.99
CA ASP A 87 5.88 -13.97 -0.85
C ASP A 87 4.71 -13.00 -1.15
N PRO A 88 4.09 -13.09 -2.34
CA PRO A 88 3.00 -12.19 -2.71
C PRO A 88 1.74 -12.37 -1.85
N ARG A 89 1.62 -13.47 -1.09
CA ARG A 89 0.47 -13.71 -0.20
C ARG A 89 0.65 -13.02 1.15
N HIS A 90 1.89 -12.83 1.58
CA HIS A 90 2.24 -12.24 2.87
C HIS A 90 3.35 -11.19 2.72
N PRO A 91 3.05 -10.00 2.15
CA PRO A 91 4.01 -8.91 2.11
C PRO A 91 4.41 -8.48 3.51
N ARG A 92 5.71 -8.25 3.74
CA ARG A 92 6.23 -7.88 5.06
C ARG A 92 7.05 -6.62 4.99
N LEU A 93 6.92 -5.78 6.01
CA LEU A 93 7.79 -4.63 6.19
C LEU A 93 9.16 -5.10 6.67
N LEU A 94 10.22 -4.62 6.04
CA LEU A 94 11.62 -4.92 6.37
C LEU A 94 12.22 -3.96 7.39
N CYS A 95 11.66 -2.75 7.51
CA CYS A 95 12.11 -1.72 8.46
C CYS A 95 11.17 -1.59 9.65
N ASP A 96 11.58 -0.83 10.67
CA ASP A 96 10.69 -0.46 11.76
C ASP A 96 9.55 0.43 11.22
N VAL A 97 8.38 0.34 11.86
CA VAL A 97 7.23 1.19 11.56
C VAL A 97 7.59 2.68 11.75
N ALA A 98 8.49 3.01 12.68
CA ALA A 98 8.95 4.37 12.91
C ALA A 98 9.64 5.02 11.69
N ASP A 99 10.23 4.22 10.80
CA ASP A 99 10.94 4.68 9.61
C ASP A 99 10.02 4.90 8.40
N VAL A 100 8.73 4.61 8.55
CA VAL A 100 7.73 4.74 7.49
C VAL A 100 7.22 6.18 7.42
N ARG A 101 7.42 6.81 6.26
CA ARG A 101 6.91 8.17 6.01
C ARG A 101 5.37 8.16 5.95
N GLY A 102 4.75 9.12 6.64
CA GLY A 102 3.28 9.21 6.76
C GLY A 102 2.72 8.65 8.07
N LEU A 103 3.57 8.41 9.08
CA LEU A 103 3.15 8.11 10.44
C LEU A 103 2.66 9.39 11.16
N ALA A 104 1.53 9.96 10.71
CA ALA A 104 0.87 11.10 11.36
C ALA A 104 -0.60 10.76 11.64
#